data_AF-A0AAX1DJ02-F1
#
_entry.id   AF-A0AAX1DJ02-F1
#
_cell.length_a   1.000
_cell.length_b   1.000
_cell.length_c   1.000
_cell.angle_alpha   90.00
_cell.angle_beta   90.00
_cell.angle_gamma   90.00
#
_symmetry.space_group_name_H-M   'P 1'
#
loop_
_entity.id
_entity.type
_entity.pdbx_description
1 polymer ?
#
loop_
_entity_poly.entity_id
_entity_poly.type
_entity_poly.pdbx_seq_one_letter_code
_entity_poly.pdbx_strand_id
1 'polypeptide(L)'
;MKSMNLHNVYRSANENTVAMWRENAGIGDIRQGNYYDPVKLALAAGIQPPVSSDVSRLLRELQQLTREDPLADVLPADGFHFTFLPLTLPLYHENTPLPEKVDQLTAIWTGFEAKKIVIRHLRLVALPGQLLLAGIPESPAVTMRQSFCEKVLNSDWKNELMMRHSGSLLPPPFWHSTLLRYNAAFLPATLRHYFLERQAVDFGEVAGELTLAKINYNWTKCYPLRVN
;
A
#
# COMPACT_ATOMS: atom_id res chain seq x y z
N MET A 1 -14.48 10.86 -6.75
CA MET A 1 -15.08 9.57 -6.30
C MET A 1 -15.67 9.79 -4.91
N LYS A 2 -16.99 9.68 -4.70
CA LYS A 2 -17.63 9.96 -3.39
C LYS A 2 -17.23 8.91 -2.35
N SER A 3 -16.96 9.31 -1.10
CA SER A 3 -16.47 8.42 -0.02
C SER A 3 -17.39 7.21 0.27
N MET A 4 -18.69 7.32 -0.01
CA MET A 4 -19.66 6.21 0.06
C MET A 4 -19.26 5.01 -0.81
N ASN A 5 -18.45 5.22 -1.87
CA ASN A 5 -17.97 4.14 -2.73
C ASN A 5 -16.92 3.27 -2.01
N LEU A 6 -15.95 3.87 -1.31
CA LEU A 6 -14.87 3.12 -0.63
C LEU A 6 -15.37 2.27 0.54
N HIS A 7 -16.44 2.71 1.23
CA HIS A 7 -17.09 1.87 2.24
C HIS A 7 -17.56 0.53 1.68
N ASN A 8 -18.24 0.58 0.54
CA ASN A 8 -18.76 -0.59 -0.14
C ASN A 8 -17.65 -1.41 -0.78
N VAL A 9 -16.65 -0.78 -1.42
CA VAL A 9 -15.51 -1.49 -2.03
C VAL A 9 -14.79 -2.35 -1.00
N TYR A 10 -14.50 -1.82 0.19
CA TYR A 10 -13.80 -2.60 1.22
C TYR A 10 -14.68 -3.70 1.80
N ARG A 11 -15.99 -3.45 1.95
CA ARG A 11 -16.95 -4.47 2.39
C ARG A 11 -17.04 -5.61 1.39
N SER A 12 -17.26 -5.31 0.11
CA SER A 12 -17.34 -6.30 -0.96
C SER A 12 -16.03 -7.08 -1.13
N ALA A 13 -14.87 -6.42 -0.97
CA ALA A 13 -13.58 -7.12 -0.96
C ALA A 13 -13.50 -8.17 0.16
N ASN A 14 -13.95 -7.81 1.37
CA ASN A 14 -14.00 -8.74 2.50
C ASN A 14 -15.00 -9.88 2.26
N GLU A 15 -16.23 -9.56 1.85
CA GLU A 15 -17.28 -10.56 1.58
C GLU A 15 -16.85 -11.57 0.51
N ASN A 16 -16.30 -11.08 -0.61
CA ASN A 16 -15.79 -11.93 -1.70
C ASN A 16 -14.62 -12.81 -1.23
N THR A 17 -13.68 -12.24 -0.47
CA THR A 17 -12.53 -12.98 0.05
C THR A 17 -12.97 -14.06 1.06
N VAL A 18 -13.90 -13.75 1.95
CA VAL A 18 -14.45 -14.72 2.91
C VAL A 18 -15.20 -15.84 2.21
N ALA A 19 -15.98 -15.53 1.17
CA ALA A 19 -16.62 -16.56 0.35
C ALA A 19 -15.59 -17.49 -0.30
N MET A 20 -14.54 -16.92 -0.90
CA MET A 20 -13.45 -17.68 -1.52
C MET A 20 -12.72 -18.58 -0.51
N TRP A 21 -12.45 -18.10 0.71
CA TRP A 21 -11.84 -18.92 1.76
C TRP A 21 -12.73 -20.07 2.26
N ARG A 22 -14.06 -19.90 2.25
CA ARG A 22 -14.99 -20.98 2.61
C ARG A 22 -14.94 -22.13 1.60
N GLU A 23 -14.74 -21.82 0.33
CA GLU A 23 -14.59 -22.80 -0.75
C GLU A 23 -13.20 -23.45 -0.77
N ASN A 24 -12.19 -22.83 -0.13
CA ASN A 24 -10.80 -23.24 -0.18
C ASN A 24 -10.21 -23.39 1.23
N ALA A 25 -10.34 -24.57 1.85
CA ALA A 25 -9.93 -24.80 3.24
C ALA A 25 -8.41 -24.63 3.50
N GLY A 26 -7.57 -24.99 2.53
CA GLY A 26 -6.11 -24.87 2.63
C GLY A 26 -5.56 -23.53 2.11
N ILE A 27 -4.24 -23.41 2.10
CA ILE A 27 -3.52 -22.21 1.61
C ILE A 27 -3.40 -22.16 0.08
N GLY A 28 -3.82 -23.22 -0.61
CA GLY A 28 -3.66 -23.37 -2.07
C GLY A 28 -2.19 -23.47 -2.47
N ASP A 29 -1.88 -23.10 -3.72
CA ASP A 29 -0.53 -23.20 -4.25
C ASP A 29 0.40 -22.16 -3.62
N ILE A 30 1.59 -22.62 -3.23
CA ILE A 30 2.70 -21.74 -2.83
C ILE A 30 3.23 -21.04 -4.07
N ARG A 31 3.40 -19.72 -3.98
CA ARG A 31 3.91 -18.91 -5.10
C ARG A 31 5.35 -19.30 -5.42
N GLN A 32 5.64 -19.40 -6.71
CA GLN A 32 7.01 -19.59 -7.19
C GLN A 32 7.72 -18.23 -7.23
N GLY A 33 8.81 -18.11 -6.47
CA GLY A 33 9.59 -16.87 -6.35
C GLY A 33 9.05 -15.89 -5.29
N ASN A 34 9.65 -14.70 -5.26
CA ASN A 34 9.31 -13.67 -4.27
C ASN A 34 8.06 -12.88 -4.68
N TYR A 35 7.28 -12.43 -3.70
CA TYR A 35 6.11 -11.57 -3.92
C TYR A 35 6.48 -10.22 -4.56
N TYR A 36 7.68 -9.72 -4.27
CA TYR A 36 8.24 -8.47 -4.78
C TYR A 36 9.77 -8.59 -4.90
N ASP A 37 10.40 -7.67 -5.64
CA ASP A 37 11.86 -7.61 -5.74
C ASP A 37 12.47 -7.19 -4.39
N PRO A 38 13.32 -8.01 -3.76
CA PRO A 38 13.81 -7.76 -2.41
C PRO A 38 14.88 -6.66 -2.33
N VAL A 39 15.48 -6.26 -3.45
CA VAL A 39 16.65 -5.36 -3.48
C VAL A 39 16.35 -4.07 -4.23
N LYS A 40 15.58 -4.15 -5.31
CA LYS A 40 15.33 -2.99 -6.16
C LYS A 40 14.34 -2.01 -5.55
N LEU A 41 14.57 -0.76 -5.88
CA LEU A 41 13.79 0.39 -5.48
C LEU A 41 12.94 0.87 -6.65
N ALA A 42 11.78 1.43 -6.32
CA ALA A 42 10.87 2.10 -7.24
C ALA A 42 10.72 3.57 -6.86
N LEU A 43 10.23 4.39 -7.78
CA LEU A 43 9.73 5.72 -7.44
C LEU A 43 8.28 5.61 -7.01
N ALA A 44 7.93 6.26 -5.90
CA ALA A 44 6.57 6.38 -5.43
C ALA A 44 6.38 7.65 -4.59
N ALA A 45 5.15 8.13 -4.57
CA ALA A 45 4.68 9.12 -3.63
C ALA A 45 3.82 8.46 -2.55
N GLY A 46 3.87 8.96 -1.31
CA GLY A 46 3.13 8.40 -0.18
C GLY A 46 3.36 9.14 1.13
N ILE A 47 2.82 8.57 2.20
CA ILE A 47 3.03 9.01 3.57
C ILE A 47 3.60 7.87 4.43
N GLN A 48 4.47 8.19 5.37
CA GLN A 48 4.89 7.32 6.48
C GLN A 48 4.38 7.92 7.80
N PRO A 49 3.09 7.71 8.14
CA PRO A 49 2.51 8.30 9.33
C PRO A 49 3.08 7.64 10.61
N PRO A 50 3.05 8.33 11.76
CA PRO A 50 3.34 7.70 13.03
C PRO A 50 2.42 6.48 13.28
N VAL A 51 2.98 5.41 13.84
CA VAL A 51 2.21 4.21 14.18
C VAL A 51 1.47 4.43 15.50
N SER A 52 0.14 4.39 15.48
CA SER A 52 -0.67 4.48 16.70
C SER A 52 -0.48 3.24 17.59
N SER A 53 -0.88 3.33 18.86
CA SER A 53 -0.82 2.19 19.80
C SER A 53 -1.62 0.99 19.30
N ASP A 54 -2.78 1.21 18.70
CA ASP A 54 -3.65 0.15 18.18
C ASP A 54 -3.07 -0.52 16.93
N VAL A 55 -2.52 0.26 15.99
CA VAL A 55 -1.82 -0.30 14.83
C VAL A 55 -0.54 -1.03 15.25
N SER A 56 0.18 -0.49 16.23
CA SER A 56 1.36 -1.13 16.78
C SER A 56 1.02 -2.47 17.45
N ARG A 57 -0.10 -2.54 18.17
CA ARG A 57 -0.61 -3.79 18.75
C ARG A 57 -1.01 -4.79 17.68
N LEU A 58 -1.73 -4.34 16.65
CA LEU A 58 -2.15 -5.14 15.51
C LEU A 58 -0.96 -5.80 14.80
N LEU A 59 0.11 -5.04 14.53
CA LEU A 59 1.33 -5.56 13.91
C LEU A 59 2.04 -6.59 14.81
N ARG A 60 2.15 -6.34 16.12
CA ARG A 60 2.74 -7.29 17.06
C ARG A 60 1.94 -8.59 17.15
N GLU A 61 0.62 -8.52 17.21
CA GLU A 61 -0.26 -9.69 17.21
C GLU A 61 -0.06 -10.53 15.95
N LEU A 62 0.02 -9.90 14.77
CA LEU A 62 0.31 -10.58 13.51
C LEU A 62 1.70 -11.24 13.53
N GLN A 63 2.74 -10.52 13.96
CA GLN A 63 4.10 -11.07 14.08
C GLN A 63 4.16 -12.26 15.03
N GLN A 64 3.44 -12.22 16.14
CA GLN A 64 3.37 -13.33 17.09
C GLN A 64 2.66 -14.54 16.48
N LEU A 65 1.53 -14.31 15.79
CA LEU A 65 0.74 -15.36 15.18
C LEU A 65 1.49 -16.09 14.05
N THR A 66 2.43 -15.40 13.39
CA THR A 66 3.17 -15.93 12.25
C THR A 66 4.66 -16.15 12.53
N ARG A 67 5.08 -16.16 13.80
CA ARG A 67 6.51 -16.18 14.19
C ARG A 67 7.31 -17.33 13.56
N GLU A 68 6.68 -18.48 13.38
CA GLU A 68 7.29 -19.70 12.84
C GLU A 68 6.78 -20.03 11.43
N ASP A 69 6.03 -19.13 10.79
CA ASP A 69 5.49 -19.33 9.45
C ASP A 69 6.37 -18.64 8.40
N PRO A 70 7.18 -19.39 7.62
CA PRO A 70 8.09 -18.81 6.63
C PRO A 70 7.36 -18.23 5.42
N LEU A 71 6.06 -18.49 5.23
CA LEU A 71 5.27 -17.95 4.13
C LEU A 71 4.67 -16.58 4.48
N ALA A 72 4.69 -16.19 5.75
CA ALA A 72 4.13 -14.93 6.21
C ALA A 72 5.18 -13.80 6.21
N ASP A 73 4.92 -12.76 5.43
CA ASP A 73 5.66 -11.50 5.43
C ASP A 73 4.80 -10.41 6.11
N VAL A 74 5.11 -10.10 7.38
CA VAL A 74 4.45 -9.04 8.14
C VAL A 74 5.20 -7.74 7.98
N LEU A 75 4.49 -6.65 7.71
CA LEU A 75 5.04 -5.32 7.55
C LEU A 75 5.79 -4.90 8.83
N PRO A 76 7.08 -4.54 8.73
CA PRO A 76 7.81 -3.91 9.82
C PRO A 76 7.17 -2.57 10.23
N ALA A 77 7.21 -2.22 11.51
CA ALA A 77 6.54 -1.01 12.02
C ALA A 77 7.12 0.29 11.42
N ASP A 78 8.43 0.33 11.17
CA ASP A 78 9.12 1.42 10.47
C ASP A 78 8.79 1.49 8.96
N GLY A 79 8.28 0.39 8.40
CA GLY A 79 7.72 0.32 7.05
C GLY A 79 6.26 0.75 6.96
N PHE A 80 5.60 1.17 8.04
CA PHE A 80 4.19 1.55 8.01
C PHE A 80 3.96 2.77 7.12
N HIS A 81 3.25 2.56 6.01
CA HIS A 81 3.08 3.56 4.97
C HIS A 81 1.73 3.44 4.26
N PHE A 82 1.29 4.54 3.64
CA PHE A 82 0.21 4.54 2.67
C PHE A 82 0.73 5.12 1.36
N THR A 83 0.71 4.31 0.31
CA THR A 83 1.16 4.76 -1.00
C THR A 83 0.10 5.69 -1.61
N PHE A 84 0.51 6.89 -1.96
CA PHE A 84 -0.31 7.88 -2.68
C PHE A 84 -0.33 7.59 -4.18
N LEU A 85 0.84 7.35 -4.79
CA LEU A 85 0.94 6.90 -6.18
C LEU A 85 2.26 6.15 -6.39
N PRO A 86 2.25 4.85 -6.70
CA PRO A 86 3.45 4.18 -7.19
C PRO A 86 3.68 4.59 -8.65
N LEU A 87 4.90 5.02 -8.98
CA LEU A 87 5.22 5.64 -10.26
C LEU A 87 5.93 4.68 -11.22
N THR A 88 6.83 3.84 -10.71
CA THR A 88 7.63 2.93 -11.55
C THR A 88 7.53 1.49 -11.04
N LEU A 89 7.91 0.53 -11.88
CA LEU A 89 8.35 -0.79 -11.42
C LEU A 89 9.62 -0.66 -10.53
N PRO A 90 10.02 -1.70 -9.78
CA PRO A 90 11.28 -1.68 -9.04
C PRO A 90 12.46 -1.79 -10.01
N LEU A 91 13.00 -0.65 -10.44
CA LEU A 91 13.99 -0.55 -11.52
C LEU A 91 15.40 -0.18 -11.01
N TYR A 92 15.52 0.39 -9.81
CA TYR A 92 16.74 1.07 -9.39
C TYR A 92 17.44 0.33 -8.26
N HIS A 93 18.78 0.37 -8.24
CA HIS A 93 19.52 0.05 -7.01
C HIS A 93 19.74 1.32 -6.18
N GLU A 94 20.12 1.14 -4.92
CA GLU A 94 20.30 2.21 -3.94
C GLU A 94 21.25 3.30 -4.43
N ASN A 95 22.38 2.92 -5.03
CA ASN A 95 23.40 3.86 -5.49
C ASN A 95 23.31 4.19 -6.99
N THR A 96 22.29 3.69 -7.69
CA THR A 96 22.10 4.01 -9.11
C THR A 96 21.57 5.44 -9.24
N PRO A 97 22.22 6.29 -10.07
CA PRO A 97 21.67 7.59 -10.44
C PRO A 97 20.28 7.44 -11.07
N LEU A 98 19.40 8.37 -10.76
CA LEU A 98 18.09 8.44 -11.41
C LEU A 98 18.24 9.02 -12.83
N PRO A 99 17.32 8.71 -13.76
CA PRO A 99 17.38 9.26 -15.10
C PRO A 99 17.20 10.79 -15.08
N GLU A 100 17.78 11.49 -16.06
CA GLU A 100 17.73 12.97 -16.15
C GLU A 100 16.31 13.53 -16.08
N LYS A 101 15.33 12.83 -16.65
CA LYS A 101 13.91 13.23 -16.59
C LYS A 101 13.31 13.26 -15.18
N VAL A 102 14.04 12.88 -14.14
CA VAL A 102 13.61 13.01 -12.74
C VAL A 102 13.34 14.47 -12.35
N ASP A 103 14.04 15.42 -12.96
CA ASP A 103 13.82 16.86 -12.71
C ASP A 103 12.42 17.31 -13.11
N GLN A 104 11.86 16.73 -14.18
CA GLN A 104 10.47 16.98 -14.58
C GLN A 104 9.49 16.43 -13.53
N LEU A 105 9.80 15.27 -12.94
CA LEU A 105 8.95 14.67 -11.91
C LEU A 105 8.99 15.47 -10.61
N THR A 106 10.17 15.95 -10.19
CA THR A 106 10.30 16.82 -9.00
C THR A 106 9.64 18.18 -9.21
N ALA A 107 9.71 18.74 -10.42
CA ALA A 107 8.98 19.97 -10.78
C ALA A 107 7.46 19.79 -10.73
N ILE A 108 6.93 18.63 -11.18
CA ILE A 108 5.51 18.30 -10.99
C ILE A 108 5.18 18.18 -9.50
N TRP A 109 6.09 17.59 -8.72
CA TRP A 109 5.91 17.31 -7.30
C TRP A 109 5.83 18.55 -6.41
N THR A 110 6.45 19.69 -6.78
CA THR A 110 6.46 20.94 -6.00
C THR A 110 5.07 21.38 -5.53
N GLY A 111 4.01 21.13 -6.33
CA GLY A 111 2.63 21.46 -5.95
C GLY A 111 2.01 20.57 -4.86
N PHE A 112 2.65 19.45 -4.54
CA PHE A 112 2.15 18.37 -3.70
C PHE A 112 3.04 18.10 -2.48
N GLU A 113 4.29 18.55 -2.52
CA GLU A 113 5.26 18.35 -1.44
C GLU A 113 4.72 18.82 -0.09
N ALA A 114 4.98 18.00 0.94
CA ALA A 114 4.61 18.24 2.33
C ALA A 114 3.11 18.48 2.58
N LYS A 115 2.24 18.25 1.59
CA LYS A 115 0.80 18.34 1.79
C LYS A 115 0.35 17.24 2.76
N LYS A 116 -0.38 17.64 3.80
CA LYS A 116 -0.90 16.72 4.79
C LYS A 116 -2.04 15.88 4.21
N ILE A 117 -1.95 14.57 4.39
CA ILE A 117 -2.99 13.59 4.08
C ILE A 117 -3.53 13.04 5.39
N VAL A 118 -4.85 12.95 5.49
CA VAL A 118 -5.55 12.32 6.61
C VAL A 118 -6.41 11.19 6.06
N ILE A 119 -6.31 10.01 6.68
CA ILE A 119 -7.07 8.81 6.33
C ILE A 119 -7.77 8.32 7.60
N ARG A 120 -9.11 8.30 7.58
CA ARG A 120 -9.96 8.00 8.74
C ARG A 120 -10.61 6.63 8.62
N HIS A 121 -11.20 6.14 9.72
CA HIS A 121 -11.96 4.88 9.76
C HIS A 121 -11.12 3.70 9.28
N LEU A 122 -9.91 3.58 9.84
CA LEU A 122 -8.99 2.50 9.52
C LEU A 122 -9.60 1.18 9.93
N ARG A 123 -9.60 0.21 9.03
CA ARG A 123 -10.18 -1.12 9.24
C ARG A 123 -9.44 -2.18 8.47
N LEU A 124 -9.56 -3.41 8.93
CA LEU A 124 -8.99 -4.55 8.22
C LEU A 124 -9.75 -4.80 6.91
N VAL A 125 -8.98 -4.97 5.84
CA VAL A 125 -9.47 -5.47 4.55
C VAL A 125 -8.68 -6.70 4.17
N ALA A 126 -9.39 -7.79 3.87
CA ALA A 126 -8.79 -9.04 3.43
C ALA A 126 -8.77 -9.13 1.91
N LEU A 127 -7.66 -9.65 1.40
CA LEU A 127 -7.54 -10.22 0.06
C LEU A 127 -7.13 -11.70 0.23
N PRO A 128 -7.27 -12.56 -0.80
CA PRO A 128 -7.07 -14.00 -0.68
C PRO A 128 -5.82 -14.40 0.13
N GLY A 129 -4.66 -13.83 -0.18
CA GLY A 129 -3.39 -14.05 0.51
C GLY A 129 -2.80 -12.82 1.20
N GLN A 130 -3.60 -11.80 1.54
CA GLN A 130 -3.08 -10.57 2.18
C GLN A 130 -4.04 -10.01 3.23
N LEU A 131 -3.48 -9.29 4.21
CA LEU A 131 -4.22 -8.43 5.12
C LEU A 131 -3.77 -6.98 4.95
N LEU A 132 -4.74 -6.09 4.81
CA LEU A 132 -4.54 -4.66 4.62
C LEU A 132 -5.15 -3.90 5.80
N LEU A 133 -4.56 -2.74 6.13
CA LEU A 133 -5.21 -1.70 6.92
C LEU A 133 -5.65 -0.60 5.96
N ALA A 134 -6.94 -0.46 5.73
CA ALA A 134 -7.49 0.48 4.77
C ALA A 134 -8.38 1.51 5.46
N GLY A 135 -8.41 2.73 4.93
CA GLY A 135 -9.28 3.77 5.44
C GLY A 135 -9.82 4.68 4.35
N ILE A 136 -10.49 5.74 4.78
CA ILE A 136 -11.18 6.71 3.94
C ILE A 136 -10.38 8.01 3.96
N PRO A 137 -9.76 8.40 2.84
CA PRO A 137 -9.08 9.68 2.75
C PRO A 137 -10.10 10.83 2.81
N GLU A 138 -9.66 11.98 3.31
CA GLU A 138 -10.44 13.20 3.16
C GLU A 138 -10.56 13.62 1.68
N SER A 139 -11.67 14.26 1.31
CA SER A 139 -11.97 14.65 -0.08
C SER A 139 -10.82 15.39 -0.79
N PRO A 140 -10.09 16.34 -0.15
CA PRO A 140 -8.96 17.01 -0.79
C PRO A 140 -7.85 16.05 -1.23
N ALA A 141 -7.58 14.99 -0.47
CA ALA A 141 -6.54 14.00 -0.81
C ALA A 141 -6.90 13.21 -2.08
N VAL A 142 -8.19 12.93 -2.30
CA VAL A 142 -8.67 12.26 -3.53
C VAL A 142 -8.45 13.13 -4.75
N THR A 143 -8.84 14.40 -4.68
CA THR A 143 -8.65 15.36 -5.77
C THR A 143 -7.17 15.60 -6.04
N MET A 144 -6.37 15.72 -4.99
CA MET A 144 -4.93 15.89 -5.08
C MET A 144 -4.25 14.70 -5.76
N ARG A 145 -4.63 13.47 -5.38
CA ARG A 145 -4.12 12.24 -5.99
C ARG A 145 -4.45 12.16 -7.47
N GLN A 146 -5.67 12.51 -7.84
CA GLN A 146 -6.10 12.59 -9.24
C GLN A 146 -5.25 13.60 -10.01
N SER A 147 -5.11 14.82 -9.49
CA SER A 147 -4.35 15.89 -10.15
C SER A 147 -2.87 15.53 -10.32
N PHE A 148 -2.24 14.91 -9.30
CA PHE A 148 -0.86 14.44 -9.41
C PHE A 148 -0.73 13.37 -10.50
N CYS A 149 -1.63 12.38 -10.49
CA CYS A 149 -1.66 11.31 -11.48
C CYS A 149 -1.81 11.85 -12.90
N GLU A 150 -2.72 12.80 -13.13
CA GLU A 150 -2.92 13.44 -14.44
C GLU A 150 -1.70 14.22 -14.91
N LYS A 151 -1.02 14.95 -14.01
CA LYS A 151 0.22 15.66 -14.36
C LYS A 151 1.33 14.70 -14.77
N VAL A 152 1.47 13.56 -14.10
CA VAL A 152 2.45 12.53 -14.47
C VAL A 152 2.07 11.83 -15.79
N LEU A 153 0.78 11.59 -16.04
CA LEU A 153 0.30 11.05 -17.31
C LEU A 153 0.54 11.99 -18.51
N ASN A 154 0.62 13.29 -18.25
CA ASN A 154 0.91 14.32 -19.24
C ASN A 154 2.39 14.70 -19.31
N SER A 155 3.29 13.86 -18.79
CA SER A 155 4.74 14.07 -18.79
C SER A 155 5.50 12.90 -19.41
N ASP A 156 6.83 12.99 -19.45
CA ASP A 156 7.71 11.93 -19.98
C ASP A 156 7.72 10.66 -19.11
N TRP A 157 7.01 10.68 -17.98
CA TRP A 157 6.83 9.55 -17.06
C TRP A 157 5.58 8.72 -17.33
N LYS A 158 4.76 9.09 -18.33
CA LYS A 158 3.54 8.37 -18.71
C LYS A 158 3.78 6.88 -18.89
N ASN A 159 4.85 6.48 -19.58
CA ASN A 159 5.10 5.08 -19.92
C ASN A 159 5.41 4.23 -18.69
N GLU A 160 6.27 4.72 -17.78
CA GLU A 160 6.57 4.04 -16.53
C GLU A 160 5.33 3.90 -15.64
N LEU A 161 4.53 4.96 -15.56
CA LEU A 161 3.29 4.95 -14.80
C LEU A 161 2.31 3.93 -15.39
N MET A 162 2.08 3.96 -16.70
CA MET A 162 1.20 3.00 -17.37
C MET A 162 1.69 1.55 -17.21
N MET A 163 3.00 1.32 -17.33
CA MET A 163 3.59 0.00 -17.13
C MET A 163 3.38 -0.51 -15.69
N ARG A 164 3.53 0.37 -14.70
CA ARG A 164 3.31 0.01 -13.29
C ARG A 164 1.85 -0.34 -12.98
N HIS A 165 0.90 0.26 -13.69
CA HIS A 165 -0.55 0.09 -13.45
C HIS A 165 -1.25 -0.74 -14.53
N SER A 166 -0.51 -1.54 -15.31
CA SER A 166 -1.09 -2.38 -16.36
C SER A 166 -2.23 -3.26 -15.81
N GLY A 167 -3.43 -3.11 -16.38
CA GLY A 167 -4.63 -3.85 -15.97
C GLY A 167 -5.32 -3.33 -14.69
N SER A 168 -4.93 -2.16 -14.17
CA SER A 168 -5.53 -1.57 -12.96
C SER A 168 -6.12 -0.18 -13.23
N LEU A 169 -7.09 0.22 -12.41
CA LEU A 169 -7.59 1.60 -12.39
C LEU A 169 -6.48 2.55 -11.91
N LEU A 170 -6.38 3.70 -12.56
CA LEU A 170 -5.34 4.70 -12.31
C LEU A 170 -6.00 6.09 -12.09
N PRO A 171 -5.78 6.74 -10.92
CA PRO A 171 -5.05 6.23 -9.76
C PRO A 171 -5.78 5.05 -9.08
N PRO A 172 -5.05 4.13 -8.41
CA PRO A 172 -5.68 3.01 -7.71
C PRO A 172 -6.70 3.48 -6.68
N PRO A 173 -7.90 2.90 -6.59
CA PRO A 173 -8.94 3.42 -5.71
C PRO A 173 -8.65 3.16 -4.21
N PHE A 174 -7.90 2.10 -3.90
CA PHE A 174 -7.63 1.70 -2.52
C PHE A 174 -6.65 2.65 -1.81
N TRP A 175 -6.98 2.99 -0.56
CA TRP A 175 -6.11 3.73 0.37
C TRP A 175 -5.80 2.83 1.56
N HIS A 176 -4.63 2.21 1.52
CA HIS A 176 -4.28 1.17 2.47
C HIS A 176 -2.77 1.11 2.74
N SER A 177 -2.44 0.52 3.87
CA SER A 177 -1.15 -0.12 4.15
C SER A 177 -1.33 -1.63 4.05
N THR A 178 -0.38 -2.33 3.43
CA THR A 178 -0.39 -3.80 3.47
C THR A 178 0.27 -4.25 4.76
N LEU A 179 -0.47 -4.91 5.65
CA LEU A 179 0.05 -5.38 6.94
C LEU A 179 0.72 -6.74 6.83
N LEU A 180 0.17 -7.63 6.02
CA LEU A 180 0.66 -8.99 5.85
C LEU A 180 0.47 -9.45 4.41
N ARG A 181 1.48 -10.17 3.91
CA ARG A 181 1.42 -10.92 2.66
C ARG A 181 1.74 -12.37 2.96
N TYR A 182 1.03 -13.25 2.28
CA TYR A 182 1.25 -14.68 2.41
C TYR A 182 1.71 -15.24 1.08
N ASN A 183 2.79 -16.01 1.09
CA ASN A 183 3.41 -16.54 -0.12
C ASN A 183 2.69 -17.79 -0.67
N ALA A 184 1.37 -17.79 -0.61
CA ALA A 184 0.49 -18.79 -1.20
C ALA A 184 -0.79 -18.14 -1.74
N ALA A 185 -1.68 -18.93 -2.35
CA ALA A 185 -2.94 -18.43 -2.90
C ALA A 185 -3.87 -17.84 -1.82
N PHE A 186 -3.91 -18.46 -0.64
CA PHE A 186 -4.80 -18.09 0.45
C PHE A 186 -4.09 -18.00 1.79
N LEU A 187 -4.59 -17.15 2.69
CA LEU A 187 -4.17 -17.12 4.10
C LEU A 187 -4.45 -18.48 4.78
N PRO A 188 -3.65 -18.90 5.79
CA PRO A 188 -3.95 -20.06 6.61
C PRO A 188 -5.12 -19.80 7.57
N ALA A 189 -5.75 -20.87 8.06
CA ALA A 189 -6.96 -20.79 8.89
C ALA A 189 -6.80 -19.89 10.13
N THR A 190 -5.62 -19.89 10.77
CA THR A 190 -5.28 -19.05 11.91
C THR A 190 -5.41 -17.56 11.58
N LEU A 191 -4.86 -17.12 10.45
CA LEU A 191 -4.93 -15.74 9.98
C LEU A 191 -6.33 -15.35 9.52
N ARG A 192 -7.07 -16.27 8.90
CA ARG A 192 -8.48 -16.06 8.53
C ARG A 192 -9.34 -15.81 9.77
N HIS A 193 -9.17 -16.63 10.80
CA HIS A 193 -9.89 -16.49 12.05
C HIS A 193 -9.58 -15.16 12.73
N TYR A 194 -8.29 -14.82 12.83
CA TYR A 194 -7.83 -13.54 13.35
C TYR A 194 -8.49 -12.34 12.65
N PHE A 195 -8.58 -12.37 11.31
CA PHE A 195 -9.28 -11.35 10.54
C PHE A 195 -10.78 -11.30 10.87
N LEU A 196 -11.46 -12.44 10.88
CA LEU A 196 -12.92 -12.51 11.11
C LEU A 196 -13.33 -11.92 12.47
N GLU A 197 -12.53 -12.14 13.51
CA GLU A 197 -12.75 -11.58 14.85
C GLU A 197 -12.59 -10.05 14.90
N ARG A 198 -11.78 -9.48 14.00
CA ARG A 198 -11.35 -8.07 14.05
C ARG A 198 -11.85 -7.22 12.89
N GLN A 199 -12.54 -7.79 11.90
CA GLN A 199 -12.99 -7.08 10.69
C GLN A 199 -13.94 -5.90 10.96
N ALA A 200 -14.57 -5.85 12.14
CA ALA A 200 -15.45 -4.78 12.57
C ALA A 200 -14.76 -3.68 13.41
N VAL A 201 -13.48 -3.86 13.76
CA VAL A 201 -12.73 -2.90 14.59
C VAL A 201 -12.35 -1.66 13.78
N ASP A 202 -12.55 -0.48 14.39
CA ASP A 202 -12.01 0.80 13.91
C ASP A 202 -10.66 1.06 14.59
N PHE A 203 -9.60 1.12 13.80
CA PHE A 203 -8.22 1.38 14.23
C PHE A 203 -7.88 2.89 14.22
N GLY A 204 -8.89 3.74 14.05
CA GLY A 204 -8.80 5.18 14.14
C GLY A 204 -8.40 5.83 12.82
N GLU A 205 -7.43 6.73 12.88
CA GLU A 205 -6.95 7.50 11.74
C GLU A 205 -5.44 7.63 11.71
N VAL A 206 -4.92 7.96 10.54
CA VAL A 206 -3.52 8.31 10.33
C VAL A 206 -3.42 9.62 9.59
N ALA A 207 -2.35 10.36 9.88
CA ALA A 207 -1.99 11.55 9.14
C ALA A 207 -0.49 11.60 8.89
N GLY A 208 -0.11 12.13 7.73
CA GLY A 208 1.29 12.32 7.37
C GLY A 208 1.44 13.31 6.24
N GLU A 209 2.66 13.80 6.06
CA GLU A 209 3.03 14.68 4.97
C GLU A 209 3.45 13.87 3.76
N LEU A 210 3.02 14.31 2.57
CA LEU A 210 3.38 13.68 1.32
C LEU A 210 4.88 13.79 1.04
N THR A 211 5.47 12.66 0.67
CA THR A 211 6.84 12.55 0.21
C THR A 211 6.87 11.82 -1.13
N LEU A 212 7.67 12.32 -2.07
CA LEU A 212 8.09 11.62 -3.27
C LEU A 212 9.48 11.02 -3.01
N ALA A 213 9.65 9.72 -3.22
CA ALA A 213 10.86 9.04 -2.84
C ALA A 213 11.22 7.88 -3.77
N LYS A 214 12.49 7.51 -3.72
CA LYS A 214 12.97 6.18 -4.12
C LYS A 214 12.80 5.23 -2.94
N ILE A 215 11.99 4.18 -3.09
CA ILE A 215 11.57 3.30 -1.99
C ILE A 215 11.74 1.83 -2.33
N ASN A 216 12.03 0.99 -1.33
CA ASN A 216 11.82 -0.45 -1.47
C ASN A 216 10.33 -0.76 -1.26
N TYR A 217 9.91 -1.97 -1.62
CA TYR A 217 8.49 -2.31 -1.64
C TYR A 217 7.76 -2.14 -0.28
N ASN A 218 8.44 -2.40 0.84
CA ASN A 218 7.89 -2.25 2.20
C ASN A 218 8.19 -0.88 2.84
N TRP A 219 8.76 0.08 2.10
CA TRP A 219 9.07 1.44 2.55
C TRP A 219 10.04 1.56 3.75
N THR A 220 10.69 0.48 4.17
CA THR A 220 11.75 0.52 5.20
C THR A 220 13.03 1.20 4.71
N LYS A 221 13.23 1.24 3.39
CA LYS A 221 14.20 2.12 2.72
C LYS A 221 13.44 3.20 1.98
N CYS A 222 13.68 4.45 2.38
CA CYS A 222 13.04 5.61 1.80
C CYS A 222 14.08 6.73 1.60
N TYR A 223 14.29 7.12 0.34
CA TYR A 223 15.19 8.20 -0.03
C TYR A 223 14.35 9.30 -0.71
N PRO A 224 13.93 10.33 0.06
CA PRO A 224 13.17 11.44 -0.48
C PRO A 224 13.89 12.13 -1.65
N LEU A 225 13.14 12.39 -2.70
CA LEU A 225 13.57 13.23 -3.81
C LEU A 225 13.44 14.69 -3.37
N ARG A 226 14.52 15.45 -3.52
CA ARG A 226 14.51 16.88 -3.19
C ARG A 226 13.83 17.64 -4.31
N VAL A 227 12.91 18.53 -3.94
CA VAL A 227 12.44 19.58 -4.84
C VAL A 227 13.50 20.68 -4.83
N ASN A 228 13.97 21.07 -6.02
CA ASN A 228 14.88 22.20 -6.19
C ASN A 228 14.08 23.49 -6.36
#